data_AF-A0A3S0D8Y7-F1
#
_entry.id   AF-A0A3S0D8Y7-F1
#
_cell.length_a   1.000
_cell.length_b   1.000
_cell.length_c   1.000
_cell.angle_alpha   90.00
_cell.angle_beta   90.00
_cell.angle_gamma   90.00
#
_symmetry.space_group_name_H-M   'P 1'
#
loop_
_entity.id
_entity.type
_entity.pdbx_description
1 polymer ?
#
loop_
_entity_poly.entity_id
_entity_poly.type
_entity_poly.pdbx_seq_one_letter_code
_entity_poly.pdbx_strand_id
1 'polypeptide(L)'
;MTRQIFVNLPVRDLARTRSFFESLGFEFNEKFSNDEAACLIVGDGRYVMLLAENFFSTFTHKPVCDARSATEVLVCLGCDSRAEV
;
A
#
# COMPACT_ATOMS: atom_id res chain seq x y z
N MET A 1 19.39 -15.16 -3.01
CA MET A 1 18.69 -13.88 -2.83
C MET A 1 17.24 -14.19 -2.49
N THR A 2 16.72 -13.72 -1.36
CA THR A 2 15.31 -13.92 -0.99
C THR A 2 14.44 -13.07 -1.91
N ARG A 3 13.38 -13.66 -2.47
CA ARG A 3 12.43 -12.92 -3.32
C ARG A 3 11.62 -11.97 -2.44
N GLN A 4 11.50 -10.72 -2.87
CA GLN A 4 10.67 -9.71 -2.22
C GLN A 4 9.31 -9.63 -2.92
N ILE A 5 8.29 -9.18 -2.19
CA ILE A 5 6.95 -8.92 -2.72
C ILE A 5 6.55 -7.46 -2.50
N PHE A 6 5.99 -6.85 -3.55
CA PHE A 6 5.42 -5.52 -3.54
C PHE A 6 3.99 -5.61 -4.05
N VAL A 7 3.02 -5.19 -3.23
CA VAL A 7 1.61 -5.08 -3.63
C VAL A 7 1.32 -3.62 -3.95
N ASN A 8 1.11 -3.28 -5.22
CA ASN A 8 0.79 -1.92 -5.62
C ASN A 8 -0.72 -1.68 -5.47
N LEU A 9 -1.09 -0.67 -4.68
CA LEU A 9 -2.48 -0.29 -4.45
C LEU A 9 -2.69 1.19 -4.80
N PRO A 10 -3.74 1.52 -5.59
CA PRO A 10 -4.09 2.91 -5.87
C PRO A 10 -4.74 3.57 -4.66
N VAL A 11 -4.37 4.82 -4.37
CA VAL A 11 -4.93 5.64 -3.30
C VAL A 11 -5.28 7.04 -3.80
N ARG A 12 -6.39 7.60 -3.29
CA ARG A 12 -6.89 8.93 -3.67
C ARG A 12 -6.17 10.08 -2.99
N ASP A 13 -5.70 9.85 -1.77
CA ASP A 13 -5.03 10.85 -0.95
C ASP A 13 -3.87 10.18 -0.22
N LEU A 14 -2.66 10.42 -0.72
CA LEU A 14 -1.45 9.77 -0.21
C LEU A 14 -1.13 10.24 1.22
N ALA A 15 -1.29 11.53 1.51
CA ALA A 15 -1.00 12.09 2.83
C ALA A 15 -1.92 11.49 3.90
N ARG A 16 -3.23 11.47 3.63
CA ARG A 16 -4.22 10.83 4.51
C ARG A 16 -3.94 9.34 4.69
N THR A 17 -3.53 8.66 3.61
CA THR A 17 -3.20 7.22 3.66
C THR A 17 -1.97 6.97 4.54
N ARG A 18 -0.90 7.78 4.41
CA ARG A 18 0.30 7.68 5.25
C ARG A 18 -0.06 7.84 6.72
N SER A 19 -0.78 8.92 7.07
CA SER A 19 -1.21 9.16 8.45
C SER A 19 -2.07 8.02 9.02
N PHE A 20 -2.92 7.40 8.20
CA PHE A 20 -3.69 6.23 8.63
C PHE A 20 -2.79 5.05 9.02
N PHE A 21 -1.85 4.65 8.16
CA PHE A 21 -0.97 3.52 8.47
C PHE A 21 0.06 3.82 9.56
N GLU A 22 0.56 5.06 9.65
CA GLU A 22 1.40 5.52 10.76
C GLU A 22 0.65 5.43 12.09
N SER A 23 -0.64 5.79 12.12
CA SER A 23 -1.46 5.68 13.34
C SER A 23 -1.68 4.24 13.81
N LEU A 24 -1.52 3.27 12.91
CA LEU A 24 -1.55 1.83 13.20
C LEU A 24 -0.16 1.27 13.56
N GLY A 25 0.88 2.12 13.61
CA GLY A 25 2.25 1.73 13.96
C GLY A 25 3.08 1.18 12.81
N PHE A 26 2.62 1.27 11.56
CA PHE A 26 3.43 0.90 10.42
C PHE A 26 4.43 2.00 10.03
N GLU A 27 5.53 1.58 9.43
CA GLU A 27 6.59 2.47 8.96
C GLU A 27 6.65 2.52 7.42
N PHE A 28 7.23 3.60 6.91
CA PHE A 28 7.45 3.81 5.49
C PHE A 28 8.93 3.78 5.14
N ASN A 29 9.27 3.14 4.02
CA ASN A 29 10.62 3.19 3.48
C ASN A 29 10.80 4.47 2.64
N GLU A 30 11.35 5.51 3.26
CA GLU A 30 11.52 6.82 2.62
C GLU A 30 12.44 6.80 1.39
N LYS A 31 13.33 5.81 1.25
CA LYS A 31 14.16 5.66 0.03
C LYS A 31 13.34 5.25 -1.20
N PHE A 32 12.18 4.62 -0.98
CA PHE A 32 11.25 4.19 -2.02
C PHE A 32 9.93 4.96 -1.95
N SER A 33 9.93 6.14 -1.33
CA SER A 33 8.76 7.01 -1.21
C SER A 33 9.07 8.40 -1.79
N ASN A 34 8.05 9.05 -2.31
CA ASN A 34 8.08 10.40 -2.86
C ASN A 34 6.68 11.04 -2.76
N ASP A 35 6.43 12.10 -3.52
CA ASP A 35 5.15 12.82 -3.48
C ASP A 35 3.99 12.06 -4.15
N GLU A 36 4.29 11.06 -5.00
CA GLU A 36 3.29 10.28 -5.75
C GLU A 36 3.12 8.84 -5.23
N ALA A 37 4.04 8.37 -4.39
CA ALA A 37 4.11 7.00 -3.91
C ALA A 37 4.68 6.90 -2.49
N ALA A 38 4.14 6.00 -1.68
CA ALA A 38 4.69 5.66 -0.37
C ALA A 38 4.87 4.15 -0.24
N CYS A 39 6.06 3.73 0.20
CA CYS A 39 6.41 2.32 0.38
C CYS A 39 6.17 1.89 1.83
N LEU A 40 5.03 1.27 2.10
CA LEU A 40 4.67 0.75 3.42
C LEU A 40 5.42 -0.56 3.69
N ILE A 41 6.09 -0.62 4.84
CA ILE A 41 6.81 -1.82 5.30
C ILE A 41 5.84 -2.67 6.13
N VAL A 42 5.55 -3.89 5.66
CA VAL A 42 4.67 -4.84 6.38
C VAL A 42 5.41 -6.09 6.88
N GLY A 43 6.72 -6.16 6.65
CA GLY A 43 7.61 -7.21 7.15
C GLY A 43 8.88 -7.32 6.32
N ASP A 44 9.80 -8.19 6.75
CA ASP A 44 11.04 -8.41 6.02
C ASP A 44 10.77 -8.94 4.59
N GLY A 45 11.19 -8.17 3.59
CA GLY A 45 10.97 -8.46 2.17
C GLY A 45 9.51 -8.37 1.69
N ARG A 46 8.61 -7.77 2.48
CA ARG A 46 7.18 -7.63 2.17
C ARG A 46 6.75 -6.17 2.26
N TYR A 47 6.24 -5.63 1.16
CA TYR A 47 5.93 -4.21 1.05
C TYR A 47 4.60 -3.99 0.35
N VAL A 48 3.95 -2.88 0.67
CA VAL A 48 2.78 -2.36 -0.05
C VAL A 48 3.15 -0.99 -0.61
N MET A 49 3.07 -0.84 -1.93
CA MET A 49 3.28 0.44 -2.59
C MET A 49 1.93 1.15 -2.70
N LEU A 50 1.75 2.20 -1.91
CA LEU A 50 0.58 3.07 -1.95
C LEU A 50 0.84 4.15 -2.99
N LEU A 51 0.14 4.10 -4.12
CA LEU A 51 0.39 4.93 -5.28
C LEU A 51 -0.79 5.88 -5.52
N ALA A 52 -0.53 7.17 -5.75
CA ALA A 52 -1.59 8.09 -6.19
C ALA A 52 -2.27 7.53 -7.46
N GLU A 53 -3.61 7.61 -7.55
CA GLU A 53 -4.39 7.00 -8.67
C GLU A 53 -3.85 7.36 -10.07
N ASN A 54 -3.44 8.62 -10.28
CA ASN A 54 -2.86 9.08 -11.54
C ASN A 54 -1.52 8.36 -11.84
N PHE A 55 -0.67 8.23 -10.83
CA PHE A 55 0.62 7.55 -10.97
C PHE A 55 0.42 6.04 -11.18
N PHE A 56 -0.48 5.41 -10.41
CA PHE A 56 -0.83 3.99 -10.57
C PHE A 56 -1.32 3.70 -12.01
N SER A 57 -2.11 4.59 -12.59
CA SER A 57 -2.63 4.45 -13.96
C SER A 57 -1.54 4.37 -15.03
N THR A 58 -0.32 4.82 -14.74
CA THR A 58 0.82 4.66 -15.68
C THR A 58 1.34 3.22 -15.78
N PHE A 59 0.99 2.36 -14.83
CA PHE A 59 1.44 0.96 -14.74
C PHE A 59 0.53 -0.02 -15.49
N THR A 60 -0.63 0.42 -15.96
CA THR A 60 -1.64 -0.45 -16.57
C THR A 60 -2.40 0.27 -17.68
N HIS A 61 -2.85 -0.50 -18.68
CA HIS A 61 -3.73 0.01 -19.73
C HIS A 61 -5.23 -0.19 -19.42
N LYS A 62 -5.54 -0.84 -18.30
CA LYS A 62 -6.93 -1.06 -17.85
C LYS A 62 -7.39 0.09 -16.95
N PRO A 63 -8.70 0.39 -16.90
CA PRO A 63 -9.24 1.31 -15.91
C PRO A 63 -8.88 0.86 -14.50
N VAL A 64 -8.55 1.82 -13.62
CA VAL A 64 -8.36 1.56 -12.20
C VAL A 64 -9.70 1.17 -11.56
N CYS A 65 -9.71 0.08 -10.80
CA CYS A 65 -10.89 -0.40 -10.10
C CYS A 65 -11.35 0.59 -9.02
N ASP A 66 -12.63 0.96 -8.99
CA ASP A 66 -13.21 1.68 -7.85
C ASP A 66 -13.54 0.71 -6.72
N ALA A 67 -12.66 0.65 -5.72
CA ALA A 67 -12.76 -0.25 -4.58
C ALA A 67 -14.04 -0.08 -3.73
N ARG A 68 -14.84 0.96 -3.97
CA ARG A 68 -16.16 1.15 -3.34
C ARG A 68 -17.30 0.45 -4.07
N SER A 69 -17.10 0.05 -5.32
CA SER A 69 -18.12 -0.59 -6.17
C SER A 69 -17.75 -2.02 -6.59
N ALA A 70 -16.46 -2.35 -6.60
CA ALA A 70 -15.97 -3.68 -6.94
C ALA A 70 -14.73 -4.06 -6.12
N THR A 71 -14.49 -5.36 -5.96
CA THR A 71 -13.32 -5.91 -5.28
C THR A 71 -12.41 -6.60 -6.30
N GLU A 72 -11.21 -6.06 -6.50
CA GLU A 72 -10.18 -6.68 -7.36
C GLU A 72 -9.25 -7.61 -6.58
N VAL A 73 -8.90 -7.24 -5.34
CA VAL A 73 -7.98 -7.98 -4.49
C VAL A 73 -8.38 -7.84 -3.03
N LEU A 74 -8.09 -8.87 -2.24
CA LEU A 74 -8.13 -8.84 -0.77
C LEU A 74 -6.71 -9.10 -0.25
N VAL A 75 -6.18 -8.15 0.52
CA VAL A 75 -4.85 -8.24 1.13
C VAL A 75 -5.02 -8.48 2.62
N CYS A 76 -4.34 -9.49 3.15
CA CYS A 76 -4.44 -9.87 4.55
C CYS A 76 -3.03 -9.88 5.17
N LEU A 77 -2.93 -9.29 6.36
CA LEU A 77 -1.76 -9.39 7.23
C LEU A 77 -2.18 -10.21 8.46
N GLY A 78 -1.35 -11.18 8.83
CA GLY A 78 -1.55 -11.91 10.08
C GLY A 78 -1.20 -11.01 11.25
N CYS A 79 -2.00 -11.07 12.31
CA CYS A 79 -1.73 -10.46 13.60
C CYS A 79 -1.52 -11.58 14.63
N ASP A 80 -0.67 -11.33 15.61
CA ASP A 80 -0.36 -12.26 16.70
C ASP A 80 -1.54 -12.38 17.67
N SER A 81 -2.37 -11.35 17.81
CA SER A 81 -3.56 -11.39 18.67
C SER A 81 -4.65 -10.41 18.25
N ARG A 82 -5.86 -10.59 18.81
CA ARG A 82 -6.96 -9.63 18.65
C ARG A 82 -6.66 -8.25 19.23
N ALA A 83 -5.79 -8.14 20.23
CA ALA A 83 -5.49 -6.89 20.93
C ALA A 83 -4.42 -6.03 20.21
N GLU A 84 -3.79 -6.57 19.16
CA GLU A 84 -2.81 -5.84 18.34
C GLU A 84 -3.45 -4.75 17.47
N VAL A 85 -4.76 -4.86 17.21
CA VAL A 85 -5.53 -3.97 16.31
C VAL A 85 -6.63 -3.21 17.04
#